data_AF-A0A7J6GRJ3-F1
#
_entry.id   AF-A0A7J6GRJ3-F1
#
_cell.length_a   1.000
_cell.length_b   1.000
_cell.length_c   1.000
_cell.angle_alpha   90.00
_cell.angle_beta   90.00
_cell.angle_gamma   90.00
#
_symmetry.space_group_name_H-M   'P 1'
#
loop_
_entity.id
_entity.type
_entity.pdbx_description
1 polymer ?
#
loop_
_entity_poly.entity_id
_entity_poly.type
_entity_poly.pdbx_seq_one_letter_code
_entity_poly.pdbx_strand_id
1 'polypeptide(L)'
;MATTPSSSPNSLPLTCLDLIWLRMQPIERIFFYEFPNLEDPNRDTTLFFHSDIVPRLKHSLSLTLKHFLPLSGDEDAVSVTVAETDADFHRLSGTNEFFEATEYHPLIPNLAVSREQAAILAFQVTLFPNLDSPLEWPITMRE
;
A
#
# COMPACT_ATOMS: atom_id res chain seq x y z
N MET A 1 9.74 -25.10 41.19
CA MET A 1 9.17 -23.76 40.92
C MET A 1 9.13 -23.62 39.41
N ALA A 2 7.98 -23.88 38.79
CA ALA A 2 7.84 -23.84 37.33
C ALA A 2 7.41 -22.43 36.92
N THR A 3 8.24 -21.76 36.12
CA THR A 3 7.94 -20.44 35.56
C THR A 3 6.91 -20.61 34.45
N THR A 4 5.66 -20.24 34.71
CA THR A 4 4.64 -20.10 33.67
C THR A 4 5.06 -19.00 32.70
N PRO A 5 5.18 -19.24 31.38
CA PRO A 5 5.36 -18.15 30.44
C PRO A 5 4.12 -17.25 30.52
N SER A 6 4.32 -15.97 30.81
CA SER A 6 3.25 -14.99 30.70
C SER A 6 2.81 -14.94 29.24
N SER A 7 1.68 -15.57 28.89
CA SER A 7 1.10 -15.40 27.56
C SER A 7 0.61 -13.97 27.47
N SER A 8 1.22 -13.17 26.59
CA SER A 8 0.69 -11.87 26.22
C SER A 8 -0.76 -12.08 25.74
N PRO A 9 -1.73 -11.27 26.16
CA PRO A 9 -3.09 -11.37 25.64
C PRO A 9 -3.06 -11.00 24.15
N ASN A 10 -3.44 -11.95 23.29
CA ASN A 10 -3.52 -11.78 21.82
C ASN A 10 -4.72 -10.95 21.37
N SER A 11 -5.46 -10.33 22.29
CA SER A 11 -6.62 -9.51 21.98
C SER A 11 -6.58 -8.20 22.78
N LEU A 12 -6.95 -7.12 22.11
CA LEU A 12 -7.10 -5.80 22.70
C LEU A 12 -8.60 -5.49 22.81
N PRO A 13 -9.16 -5.36 24.03
CA PRO A 13 -10.57 -5.02 24.17
C PRO A 13 -10.84 -3.61 23.66
N LEU A 14 -11.89 -3.45 22.87
CA LEU A 14 -12.30 -2.16 22.35
C LEU A 14 -12.78 -1.24 23.48
N THR A 15 -12.29 0.00 23.46
CA THR A 15 -12.71 1.07 24.34
C THR A 15 -13.83 1.91 23.71
N CYS A 16 -14.43 2.81 24.50
CA CYS A 16 -15.44 3.73 23.97
C CYS A 16 -14.91 4.61 22.82
N LEU A 17 -13.60 4.93 22.82
CA LEU A 17 -12.99 5.72 21.75
C LEU A 17 -12.92 4.95 20.42
N ASP A 18 -12.84 3.61 20.49
CA ASP A 18 -12.77 2.75 19.31
C ASP A 18 -14.14 2.59 18.61
N LEU A 19 -15.23 2.73 19.37
CA LEU A 19 -16.60 2.61 18.84
C LEU A 19 -16.94 3.66 17.78
N ILE A 20 -16.30 4.84 17.85
CA ILE A 20 -16.45 5.90 16.84
C ILE A 20 -15.90 5.41 15.50
N TRP A 21 -14.76 4.71 15.53
CA TRP A 21 -14.08 4.23 14.33
C TRP A 21 -14.80 3.05 13.68
N LEU A 22 -15.54 2.23 14.44
CA LEU A 22 -16.34 1.12 13.88
C LEU A 22 -17.45 1.56 12.92
N ARG A 23 -17.88 2.83 12.97
CA ARG A 23 -18.92 3.38 12.09
C ARG A 23 -18.38 4.20 10.93
N MET A 24 -17.07 4.43 10.90
CA MET A 24 -16.41 5.21 9.86
C MET A 24 -15.90 4.26 8.76
N GLN A 25 -15.78 4.78 7.54
CA GLN A 25 -15.10 4.05 6.47
C GLN A 25 -13.61 3.87 6.83
N PRO A 26 -12.96 2.79 6.34
CA PRO A 26 -11.54 2.59 6.53
C PRO A 26 -10.73 3.82 6.08
N ILE A 27 -9.62 4.08 6.80
CA ILE A 27 -8.73 5.17 6.44
C ILE A 27 -7.83 4.71 5.30
N GLU A 28 -7.99 5.32 4.13
CA GLU A 28 -7.17 5.08 2.95
C GLU A 28 -6.04 6.12 2.88
N ARG A 29 -4.79 5.66 2.72
CA ARG A 29 -3.62 6.54 2.63
C ARG A 29 -2.72 6.10 1.49
N ILE A 30 -2.31 7.08 0.67
CA ILE A 30 -1.43 6.88 -0.47
C ILE A 30 -0.17 7.72 -0.26
N PHE A 31 0.98 7.11 -0.51
CA PHE A 31 2.29 7.77 -0.44
C PHE A 31 3.00 7.58 -1.78
N PHE A 32 3.39 8.68 -2.41
CA PHE A 32 4.16 8.68 -3.65
C PHE A 32 5.64 8.81 -3.33
N TYR A 33 6.45 7.94 -3.94
CA TYR A 33 7.91 7.98 -3.83
C TYR A 33 8.48 7.99 -5.23
N GLU A 34 9.18 9.06 -5.57
CA GLU A 34 9.92 9.14 -6.81
C GLU A 34 11.19 8.30 -6.69
N PHE A 35 11.48 7.50 -7.72
CA PHE A 35 12.76 6.81 -7.82
C PHE A 35 13.85 7.84 -8.11
N PRO A 36 15.01 7.79 -7.43
CA PRO A 36 16.13 8.61 -7.86
C PRO A 36 16.46 8.24 -9.30
N ASN A 37 16.48 9.23 -10.20
CA ASN A 37 16.76 9.06 -11.63
C ASN A 37 17.89 8.04 -11.81
N LEU A 38 17.51 6.85 -12.26
CA LEU A 38 18.45 5.81 -12.60
C LEU A 38 18.96 6.17 -13.99
N GLU A 39 19.90 7.11 -14.04
CA GLU A 39 20.63 7.55 -15.25
C GLU A 39 21.41 6.40 -15.94
N ASP A 40 21.23 5.16 -15.47
CA ASP A 40 21.77 3.94 -16.05
C ASP A 40 20.73 3.32 -17.01
N PRO A 41 20.92 3.44 -18.34
CA PRO A 41 20.02 2.89 -19.34
C PRO A 41 19.92 1.36 -19.33
N ASN A 42 20.79 0.66 -18.59
CA ASN A 42 20.73 -0.80 -18.44
C ASN A 42 19.98 -1.27 -17.19
N ARG A 43 19.51 -0.36 -16.34
CA ARG A 43 18.87 -0.75 -15.08
C ARG A 43 17.37 -0.96 -15.30
N ASP A 44 16.97 -2.22 -15.22
CA ASP A 44 15.57 -2.63 -15.27
C ASP A 44 14.86 -2.25 -13.95
N THR A 45 14.10 -1.15 -13.98
CA THR A 45 13.32 -0.64 -12.85
C THR A 45 12.32 -1.68 -12.34
N THR A 46 11.71 -2.44 -13.25
CA THR A 46 10.77 -3.51 -12.91
C THR A 46 11.48 -4.64 -12.17
N LEU A 47 12.66 -5.06 -12.65
CA LEU A 47 13.48 -6.05 -11.96
C LEU A 47 13.88 -5.58 -10.57
N PHE A 48 14.36 -4.34 -10.42
CA PHE A 48 14.74 -3.77 -9.12
C PHE A 48 13.54 -3.71 -8.16
N PHE A 49 12.37 -3.31 -8.65
CA PHE A 49 11.15 -3.27 -7.86
C PHE A 49 10.78 -4.66 -7.30
N HIS A 50 10.73 -5.67 -8.16
CA HIS A 50 10.32 -7.03 -7.77
C HIS A 50 11.38 -7.77 -6.95
N SER A 51 12.66 -7.56 -7.24
CA SER A 51 13.76 -8.32 -6.64
C SER A 51 14.30 -7.70 -5.36
N ASP A 52 14.25 -6.37 -5.24
CA ASP A 52 14.80 -5.65 -4.10
C ASP A 52 13.73 -5.03 -3.21
N ILE A 53 12.82 -4.25 -3.78
CA ILE A 53 11.89 -3.42 -2.99
C ILE A 53 10.82 -4.28 -2.34
N VAL A 54 10.09 -5.06 -3.14
CA VAL A 54 8.98 -5.90 -2.66
C VAL A 54 9.44 -6.86 -1.54
N PRO A 55 10.55 -7.61 -1.68
CA PRO A 55 11.01 -8.50 -0.60
C PRO A 55 11.43 -7.75 0.66
N ARG A 56 12.12 -6.60 0.53
CA ARG A 56 12.52 -5.78 1.69
C ARG A 56 11.32 -5.23 2.44
N LEU A 57 10.30 -4.73 1.72
CA LEU A 57 9.05 -4.25 2.31
C LEU A 57 8.29 -5.35 3.03
N LYS A 58 8.15 -6.54 2.42
CA LYS A 58 7.50 -7.69 3.07
C LYS A 58 8.25 -8.09 4.34
N HIS A 59 9.58 -8.12 4.27
CA HIS A 59 10.41 -8.48 5.42
C HIS A 59 10.31 -7.44 6.55
N SER A 60 10.44 -6.15 6.25
CA SER A 60 10.34 -5.09 7.25
C SER A 60 8.95 -5.06 7.87
N LEU A 61 7.89 -5.21 7.08
CA LEU A 61 6.51 -5.29 7.57
C LEU A 61 6.34 -6.47 8.53
N SER A 62 6.85 -7.66 8.17
CA SER A 62 6.82 -8.83 9.05
C SER A 62 7.51 -8.57 10.39
N LEU A 63 8.64 -7.87 10.39
CA LEU A 63 9.32 -7.47 11.63
C LEU A 63 8.49 -6.47 12.44
N THR A 64 7.91 -5.46 11.78
CA THR A 64 7.05 -4.45 12.43
C THR A 64 5.82 -5.08 13.07
N LEU A 65 5.15 -6.02 12.40
CA LEU A 65 3.94 -6.66 12.93
C LEU A 65 4.19 -7.44 14.22
N LYS A 66 5.40 -7.97 14.44
CA LYS A 66 5.79 -8.59 15.72
C LYS A 66 5.74 -7.61 16.90
N HIS A 67 5.87 -6.31 16.64
CA HIS A 67 5.79 -5.26 17.64
C HIS A 67 4.41 -4.61 17.73
N PHE A 68 3.60 -4.71 16.67
CA PHE A 68 2.27 -4.11 16.57
C PHE A 68 1.20 -5.18 16.25
N LEU A 69 1.15 -6.22 17.09
CA LEU A 69 0.23 -7.36 16.92
C LEU A 69 -1.24 -6.98 16.71
N PRO A 70 -1.81 -5.91 17.33
CA PRO A 70 -3.19 -5.53 17.03
C PRO A 70 -3.46 -5.19 15.55
N LEU A 71 -2.43 -4.87 14.76
CA LEU A 71 -2.57 -4.56 13.33
C LEU A 71 -2.67 -5.79 12.43
N SER A 72 -2.22 -6.96 12.89
CA SER A 72 -2.34 -8.22 12.13
C SER A 72 -3.69 -8.90 12.31
N GLY A 73 -4.56 -8.37 13.18
CA GLY A 73 -5.87 -8.93 13.48
C GLY A 73 -5.78 -10.35 14.04
N ASP A 74 -6.89 -11.08 13.99
CA ASP A 74 -7.01 -12.43 14.53
C ASP A 74 -6.22 -13.50 13.76
N GLU A 75 -5.89 -13.25 12.49
CA GLU A 75 -5.20 -14.21 11.62
C GLU A 75 -3.67 -14.09 11.65
N ASP A 76 -3.12 -13.18 12.47
CA ASP A 76 -1.69 -12.83 12.51
C ASP A 76 -1.10 -12.52 11.11
N ALA A 77 -1.94 -12.09 10.18
CA ALA A 77 -1.61 -11.92 8.77
C ALA A 77 -2.17 -10.61 8.22
N VAL A 78 -1.38 -9.95 7.36
CA VAL A 78 -1.76 -8.72 6.66
C VAL A 78 -1.69 -8.97 5.17
N SER A 79 -2.73 -8.57 4.44
CA SER A 79 -2.77 -8.67 2.97
C SER A 79 -1.82 -7.65 2.35
N VAL A 80 -0.97 -8.11 1.42
CA VAL A 80 -0.05 -7.26 0.67
C VAL A 80 -0.21 -7.55 -0.81
N THR A 81 -0.66 -6.55 -1.56
CA THR A 81 -0.81 -6.60 -3.03
C THR A 81 0.38 -5.91 -3.68
N VAL A 82 0.89 -6.51 -4.75
CA VAL A 82 1.91 -5.92 -5.62
C VAL A 82 1.28 -5.72 -6.98
N ALA A 83 1.35 -4.50 -7.49
CA ALA A 83 0.72 -4.10 -8.75
C ALA A 83 1.66 -3.26 -9.60
N GLU A 84 1.31 -3.11 -10.88
CA GLU A 84 1.95 -2.19 -11.81
C GLU A 84 0.85 -1.36 -12.48
N THR A 85 1.14 -0.11 -12.80
CA THR A 85 0.19 0.79 -13.46
C THR A 85 0.90 1.62 -14.52
N ASP A 86 0.21 1.88 -15.62
CA ASP A 86 0.64 2.77 -16.71
C ASP A 86 0.22 4.22 -16.49
N ALA A 87 -0.45 4.52 -15.37
CA ALA A 87 -0.87 5.87 -15.01
C ALA A 87 0.32 6.83 -14.87
N ASP A 88 0.08 8.12 -15.13
CA ASP A 88 1.08 9.18 -15.01
C ASP A 88 1.35 9.50 -13.52
N PHE A 89 2.57 9.19 -13.06
CA PHE A 89 3.02 9.44 -11.70
C PHE A 89 3.01 10.94 -11.35
N HIS A 90 3.52 11.81 -12.22
CA HIS A 90 3.64 13.24 -11.96
C HIS A 90 2.27 13.91 -11.87
N ARG A 91 1.32 13.40 -12.67
CA ARG A 91 -0.08 13.80 -12.56
C ARG A 91 -0.67 13.40 -11.20
N LEU A 92 -0.63 12.12 -10.83
CA LEU A 92 -1.28 11.64 -9.59
C LEU A 92 -0.61 12.13 -8.30
N SER A 93 0.68 12.43 -8.35
CA SER A 93 1.48 12.96 -7.22
C SER A 93 1.48 14.49 -7.12
N GLY A 94 0.99 15.19 -8.15
CA GLY A 94 1.05 16.64 -8.27
C GLY A 94 0.22 17.37 -7.23
N THR A 95 0.74 18.50 -6.74
CA THR A 95 0.10 19.33 -5.70
C THR A 95 -0.88 20.38 -6.24
N ASN A 96 -0.94 20.56 -7.56
CA ASN A 96 -1.56 21.74 -8.17
C ASN A 96 -2.96 21.48 -8.73
N GLU A 97 -3.43 20.23 -8.76
CA GLU A 97 -4.74 19.85 -9.29
C GLU A 97 -5.49 18.99 -8.28
N PHE A 98 -6.78 19.29 -8.07
CA PHE A 98 -7.68 18.43 -7.31
C PHE A 98 -8.18 17.31 -8.24
N PHE A 99 -7.77 16.08 -7.97
CA PHE A 99 -8.24 14.92 -8.73
C PHE A 99 -9.50 14.32 -8.12
N GLU A 100 -10.31 13.67 -8.97
CA GLU A 100 -11.44 12.89 -8.49
C GLU A 100 -10.92 11.67 -7.70
N ALA A 101 -11.57 11.34 -6.58
CA ALA A 101 -11.19 10.19 -5.76
C ALA A 101 -11.14 8.86 -6.56
N THR A 102 -11.92 8.79 -7.65
CA THR A 102 -11.97 7.67 -8.59
C THR A 102 -10.63 7.36 -9.26
N GLU A 103 -9.77 8.36 -9.47
CA GLU A 103 -8.45 8.16 -10.07
C GLU A 103 -7.49 7.41 -9.14
N TYR A 104 -7.73 7.47 -7.83
CA TYR A 104 -6.92 6.80 -6.82
C TYR A 104 -7.43 5.40 -6.48
N HIS A 105 -8.69 5.06 -6.81
CA HIS A 105 -9.27 3.75 -6.50
C HIS A 105 -8.39 2.56 -6.92
N PRO A 106 -7.71 2.56 -8.09
CA PRO A 106 -6.82 1.46 -8.48
C PRO A 106 -5.57 1.31 -7.60
N LEU A 107 -5.19 2.35 -6.85
CA LEU A 107 -4.00 2.38 -5.99
C LEU A 107 -4.30 2.00 -4.54
N ILE A 108 -5.57 1.73 -4.22
CA ILE A 108 -6.04 1.46 -2.86
C ILE A 108 -6.30 -0.05 -2.71
N PRO A 109 -5.68 -0.72 -1.72
CA PRO A 109 -5.94 -2.14 -1.49
C PRO A 109 -7.37 -2.36 -1.00
N ASN A 110 -8.00 -3.44 -1.43
CA ASN A 110 -9.27 -3.87 -0.86
C ASN A 110 -9.06 -4.40 0.57
N LEU A 111 -9.82 -3.85 1.51
CA LEU A 111 -9.86 -4.35 2.88
C LEU A 111 -10.98 -5.38 3.01
N ALA A 112 -10.62 -6.63 3.29
CA ALA A 112 -11.60 -7.70 3.42
C ALA A 112 -12.52 -7.46 4.64
N VAL A 113 -13.81 -7.35 4.40
CA VAL A 113 -14.84 -7.18 5.44
C VAL A 113 -15.92 -8.23 5.26
N SER A 114 -16.25 -8.91 6.35
CA SER A 114 -17.35 -9.87 6.45
C SER A 114 -18.31 -9.46 7.59
N ARG A 115 -19.38 -10.25 7.81
CA ARG A 115 -20.30 -9.99 8.92
C ARG A 115 -19.67 -10.19 10.30
N GLU A 116 -18.68 -11.07 10.40
CA GLU A 116 -18.13 -11.54 11.68
C GLU A 116 -16.71 -11.00 11.93
N GLN A 117 -16.00 -10.65 10.86
CA GLN A 117 -14.61 -10.21 10.91
C GLN A 117 -14.35 -9.10 9.89
N ALA A 118 -13.53 -8.13 10.27
CA ALA A 118 -12.98 -7.12 9.36
C ALA A 118 -11.46 -7.14 9.47
N ALA A 119 -10.78 -7.17 8.33
CA ALA A 119 -9.34 -6.91 8.30
C ALA A 119 -9.08 -5.49 8.80
N ILE A 120 -8.03 -5.32 9.61
CA ILE A 120 -7.66 -4.02 10.18
C ILE A 120 -6.74 -3.26 9.24
N LEU A 121 -5.96 -3.96 8.43
CA LEU A 121 -4.92 -3.39 7.59
C LEU A 121 -4.74 -4.19 6.30
N ALA A 122 -4.50 -3.48 5.19
CA ALA A 122 -4.07 -4.04 3.92
C ALA A 122 -3.09 -3.06 3.27
N PHE A 123 -2.09 -3.57 2.55
CA PHE A 123 -1.11 -2.77 1.82
C PHE A 123 -1.17 -3.07 0.34
N GLN A 124 -0.97 -2.04 -0.47
CA GLN A 124 -0.68 -2.16 -1.89
C GLN A 124 0.62 -1.43 -2.20
N VAL A 125 1.48 -2.08 -2.96
CA VAL A 125 2.70 -1.48 -3.50
C VAL A 125 2.58 -1.50 -5.01
N THR A 126 2.49 -0.32 -5.63
CA THR A 126 2.28 -0.17 -7.07
C THR A 126 3.54 0.43 -7.71
N LEU A 127 4.05 -0.23 -8.75
CA LEU A 127 5.11 0.30 -9.61
C LEU A 127 4.53 1.15 -10.74
N PHE A 128 5.17 2.28 -11.00
CA PHE A 128 4.94 3.13 -12.16
C PHE A 128 6.18 3.01 -13.06
N PRO A 129 6.18 2.13 -14.08
CA PRO A 129 7.36 1.88 -14.89
C PRO A 129 7.66 3.02 -15.88
N ASN A 130 6.65 3.80 -16.26
CA ASN A 130 6.74 4.87 -17.27
C ASN A 130 6.87 6.25 -16.63
N LEU A 131 8.00 6.55 -15.97
CA LEU A 131 8.26 7.91 -15.50
C LEU A 131 8.47 8.92 -16.66
N ASP A 132 8.93 8.43 -17.82
CA ASP A 132 9.46 9.28 -18.90
C ASP A 132 8.79 9.10 -20.26
N SER A 133 7.58 8.54 -20.37
CA SER A 133 6.91 8.54 -21.68
C SER A 133 6.56 9.99 -22.07
N PRO A 134 7.20 10.59 -23.08
CA PRO A 134 6.81 11.90 -23.55
C PRO A 134 5.38 11.79 -24.05
N LEU A 135 4.55 12.79 -23.76
CA LEU A 135 3.23 12.94 -24.36
C LEU A 135 3.33 12.75 -25.88
N GLU A 136 3.05 11.54 -26.39
CA GLU A 136 2.73 11.34 -27.79
C GLU A 136 1.36 11.99 -27.99
N TRP A 137 1.38 13.29 -28.31
CA TRP A 137 0.22 13.93 -28.88
C TRP A 137 -0.21 13.09 -30.10
N PRO A 138 -1.49 12.76 -30.27
CA PRO A 138 -1.92 12.15 -31.51
C PRO A 138 -1.77 13.22 -32.60
N ILE A 139 -0.74 13.08 -33.45
CA ILE A 139 -0.66 13.85 -34.69
C ILE A 139 -1.83 13.39 -35.56
N THR A 140 -2.96 14.08 -35.44
CA THR A 140 -3.94 14.06 -36.51
C THR A 140 -3.37 14.95 -37.60
N MET A 141 -2.60 14.35 -38.51
CA MET A 141 -2.36 14.97 -39.81
C MET A 141 -3.72 15.10 -40.50
N ARG A 142 -4.27 16.33 -40.52
CA ARG A 142 -5.26 16.72 -41.52
C ARG A 142 -4.54 17.49 -42.62
N GLU A 143 -4.68 16.88 -43.80
CA GLU A 143 -4.57 17.39 -45.18
C GLU A 143 -3.18 17.74 -45.71
#